data_AF-A0A7J8BVE1-F1
#
_entry.id   AF-A0A7J8BVE1-F1
#
_cell.length_a   1.000
_cell.length_b   1.000
_cell.length_c   1.000
_cell.angle_alpha   90.00
_cell.angle_beta   90.00
_cell.angle_gamma   90.00
#
_symmetry.space_group_name_H-M   'P 1'
#
loop_
_entity.id
_entity.type
_entity.pdbx_description
1 polymer ?
#
loop_
_entity_poly.entity_id
_entity_poly.type
_entity_poly.pdbx_seq_one_letter_code
_entity_poly.pdbx_strand_id
1 'polypeptide(L)' 'MTFGPVLFYILIFGKYFSQGSGQDVKRSLGYFPCGNITKCLPQLLQCDGVDDCGNQADKDNCGHHCGI' A
#
# COMPACT_ATOMS: atom_id res chain seq x y z
N MET A 1 45.27 -8.09 -13.29
CA MET A 1 44.77 -7.62 -11.98
C MET A 1 43.30 -7.29 -12.13
N THR A 2 42.44 -8.24 -11.80
CA THR A 2 41.00 -8.35 -12.07
C THR A 2 40.14 -7.45 -11.18
N PHE A 3 40.68 -6.33 -10.69
CA PHE A 3 39.99 -5.42 -9.75
C PHE A 3 39.00 -4.47 -10.45
N GLY A 4 39.17 -4.22 -11.75
CA GLY A 4 38.28 -3.36 -12.53
C GLY A 4 36.84 -3.89 -12.65
N PRO A 5 36.61 -5.13 -13.12
CA PRO A 5 35.25 -5.65 -13.29
C PRO A 5 34.55 -5.86 -11.94
N VAL A 6 35.27 -6.29 -10.90
CA VAL A 6 34.68 -6.58 -9.57
C VAL A 6 34.18 -5.31 -8.87
N LEU A 7 34.93 -4.20 -8.96
CA LEU A 7 34.50 -2.91 -8.40
C LEU A 7 33.26 -2.37 -9.12
N PHE A 8 33.18 -2.59 -10.44
CA PHE A 8 32.03 -2.24 -11.26
C PHE A 8 30.80 -3.06 -10.84
N TYR A 9 30.96 -4.38 -10.62
CA TYR A 9 29.88 -5.21 -10.09
C TYR A 9 29.42 -4.77 -8.69
N ILE A 10 30.31 -4.40 -7.76
CA ILE A 10 29.93 -3.94 -6.42
C ILE A 10 29.12 -2.64 -6.45
N LEU A 11 29.42 -1.71 -7.38
CA LEU A 11 28.65 -0.47 -7.55
C LEU A 11 27.28 -0.72 -8.23
N ILE A 12 27.22 -1.64 -9.18
CA ILE A 12 25.97 -2.05 -9.83
C ILE A 12 25.07 -2.84 -8.86
N PHE A 13 25.61 -3.80 -8.10
CA PHE A 13 24.89 -4.53 -7.06
C PHE A 13 24.53 -3.63 -5.87
N GLY A 14 25.39 -2.69 -5.46
CA GLY A 14 25.11 -1.73 -4.38
C GLY A 14 23.98 -0.75 -4.74
N LYS A 15 23.87 -0.35 -6.01
CA LYS A 15 22.73 0.43 -6.53
C LYS A 15 21.45 -0.41 -6.68
N TYR A 16 21.58 -1.69 -7.06
CA TYR A 16 20.46 -2.62 -7.14
C TYR A 16 19.92 -3.05 -5.77
N PHE A 17 20.77 -3.11 -4.73
CA PHE A 17 20.42 -3.59 -3.38
C PHE A 17 19.95 -2.48 -2.44
N SER A 18 20.16 -1.20 -2.78
CA SER A 18 19.64 -0.10 -1.95
C SER A 18 18.11 0.06 -2.08
N GLN A 19 17.46 -0.70 -2.96
CA GLN A 19 16.00 -0.83 -3.00
C GLN A 19 15.53 -2.11 -2.29
N GLY A 20 16.29 -2.54 -1.27
CA GLY A 20 15.80 -3.43 -0.24
C GLY A 20 14.81 -2.70 0.67
N SER A 21 13.53 -2.97 0.44
CA SER A 21 12.41 -2.79 1.37
C SER A 21 11.96 -1.35 1.70
N GLY A 22 11.53 -0.62 0.67
CA GLY A 22 10.30 0.17 0.81
C GLY A 22 9.12 -0.79 0.93
N GLN A 23 8.96 -1.37 2.11
CA GLN A 23 7.79 -2.16 2.50
C GLN A 23 7.36 -1.65 3.87
N ASP A 24 6.95 -0.38 3.93
CA ASP A 24 5.68 -0.15 4.59
C ASP A 24 4.74 -1.24 4.09
N VAL A 25 4.27 -2.09 5.01
CA VAL A 25 3.20 -3.06 4.77
C VAL A 25 1.90 -2.27 4.59
N LYS A 26 1.92 -1.36 3.62
CA LYS A 26 0.78 -0.81 2.93
C LYS A 26 0.86 -1.44 1.56
N ARG A 27 0.60 -2.76 1.51
CA ARG A 27 0.10 -3.35 0.26
C ARG A 27 -0.93 -2.36 -0.26
N SER A 28 -0.76 -1.98 -1.51
CA SER A 28 -1.58 -1.03 -2.25
C SER A 28 -3.05 -1.47 -2.20
N LEU A 29 -3.70 -1.24 -1.07
CA LEU A 29 -5.12 -1.37 -0.85
C LEU A 29 -5.66 -0.18 -1.64
N GLY A 30 -6.16 -0.49 -2.83
CA GLY A 30 -6.63 0.51 -3.79
C GLY A 30 -7.60 1.50 -3.15
N TYR A 31 -7.88 2.59 -3.85
CA TYR A 31 -8.91 3.53 -3.41
C TYR A 31 -10.29 3.00 -3.85
N PHE A 32 -11.29 3.13 -2.99
CA PHE A 32 -12.69 2.87 -3.34
C PHE A 32 -13.47 4.19 -3.32
N PRO A 33 -14.48 4.34 -4.21
CA PRO A 33 -15.33 5.52 -4.23
C PRO A 33 -16.39 5.47 -3.13
N CYS A 34 -16.67 6.63 -2.51
CA CYS A 34 -17.69 6.85 -1.50
C CYS A 34 -19.14 6.84 -2.06
N GLY A 35 -19.47 5.82 -2.87
CA GLY A 35 -20.76 5.71 -3.53
C GLY A 35 -21.07 6.92 -4.43
N ASN A 36 -22.10 7.70 -4.05
CA ASN A 36 -22.53 8.91 -4.79
C ASN A 36 -21.66 10.16 -4.53
N ILE A 37 -20.64 10.05 -3.68
CA ILE A 37 -19.72 11.16 -3.37
C ILE A 37 -18.46 11.00 -4.21
N THR A 38 -17.93 12.11 -4.72
CA THR A 38 -16.64 12.17 -5.45
C THR A 38 -15.41 11.93 -4.56
N LYS A 39 -15.62 11.58 -3.29
CA LYS A 39 -14.57 11.25 -2.33
C LYS A 39 -14.12 9.82 -2.56
N CYS A 40 -12.82 9.60 -2.53
CA CYS A 40 -12.24 8.27 -2.59
C CYS A 40 -11.45 8.03 -1.29
N LEU A 41 -11.62 6.86 -0.71
CA LEU A 41 -10.93 6.47 0.51
C LEU A 41 -10.03 5.26 0.22
N PRO A 42 -8.89 5.15 0.89
CA PRO A 42 -8.09 3.94 0.84
C PRO A 42 -8.91 2.77 1.39
N GLN A 43 -8.80 1.59 0.76
CA GLN A 43 -9.48 0.36 1.18
C GLN A 43 -9.23 -0.04 2.65
N LEU A 44 -8.17 0.46 3.29
CA LEU A 44 -7.93 0.28 4.73
C LEU A 44 -9.00 0.93 5.62
N LEU A 45 -9.60 2.02 5.15
CA LEU A 45 -10.67 2.74 5.86
C LEU A 45 -12.05 2.14 5.55
N GLN A 46 -12.14 1.18 4.64
CA GLN A 46 -13.37 0.44 4.47
C GLN A 46 -13.56 -0.47 5.67
N CYS A 47 -14.71 -0.39 6.34
CA CYS A 47 -15.05 -1.21 7.49
C CYS A 47 -14.15 -1.03 8.73
N ASP A 48 -13.51 0.12 8.91
CA ASP A 48 -12.63 0.39 10.06
C ASP A 48 -13.38 0.79 11.35
N GLY A 49 -14.71 0.93 11.25
CA GLY A 49 -15.60 1.31 12.36
C GLY A 49 -15.85 2.83 12.45
N VAL A 50 -15.15 3.64 11.67
CA VAL A 50 -15.31 5.11 11.56
C VAL A 50 -16.02 5.45 10.25
N ASP A 51 -16.89 6.48 10.26
CA ASP A 51 -17.53 6.94 9.01
C ASP A 51 -16.65 8.03 8.41
N ASP A 52 -15.73 7.64 7.54
CA ASP A 52 -14.83 8.54 6.82
C ASP A 52 -15.48 9.16 5.60
N CYS A 53 -16.54 8.52 5.13
CA CYS A 53 -17.23 8.83 3.89
C CYS A 53 -18.30 9.91 4.11
N GLY A 54 -18.87 9.99 5.31
CA GLY A 54 -19.93 10.91 5.74
C GLY A 54 -21.33 10.51 5.28
N ASN A 55 -21.41 9.45 4.48
CA ASN A 55 -22.64 8.78 4.05
C ASN A 55 -22.61 7.29 4.41
N GLN A 56 -21.64 6.84 5.22
CA GLN A 56 -21.51 5.47 5.68
C GLN A 56 -21.24 4.42 4.58
N ALA A 57 -20.95 4.84 3.35
CA ALA A 57 -20.71 3.92 2.23
C ALA A 57 -19.41 3.11 2.39
N ASP A 58 -18.48 3.59 3.21
CA ASP A 58 -17.29 2.88 3.68
C ASP A 58 -17.59 1.78 4.70
N LYS A 59 -18.77 1.78 5.33
CA LYS A 59 -19.25 0.70 6.22
C LYS A 59 -20.31 -0.20 5.59
N ASP A 60 -20.74 0.12 4.38
CA ASP A 60 -21.69 -0.71 3.65
C ASP A 60 -20.99 -1.96 3.11
N ASN A 61 -21.72 -3.08 3.12
CA ASN A 61 -21.25 -4.37 2.61
C ASN A 61 -19.99 -4.92 3.30
N CYS A 62 -19.78 -4.59 4.58
CA CYS A 62 -18.77 -5.19 5.45
C CYS A 62 -19.16 -6.61 5.89
N GLY A 63 -19.45 -7.49 4.93
CA GLY A 63 -19.94 -8.85 5.18
C GLY A 63 -19.14 -9.58 6.24
N HIS A 64 -19.70 -9.67 7.46
CA HIS A 64 -19.32 -10.50 8.62
C HIS A 64 -17.85 -10.83 8.89
N HIS A 65 -16.90 -10.01 8.43
CA HIS A 65 -15.47 -10.27 8.64
C HIS A 65 -14.73 -8.98 9.01
N CYS A 66 -15.22 -8.27 10.02
CA CYS A 66 -14.31 -7.53 10.88
C CYS A 66 -13.94 -8.49 12.02
N GLY A 67 -12.71 -9.01 11.97
CA GLY A 67 -12.25 -10.11 12.81
C GLY A 67 -12.51 -9.90 14.30
N ILE A 68 -12.94 -10.99 14.94
CA ILE A 68 -12.85 -11.25 16.38
C ILE A 68 -11.42 -11.07 16.92
#